data_AF-A0AAD8QS29-F1
#
_entry.id   AF-A0AAD8QS29-F1
#
_cell.length_a   1.000
_cell.length_b   1.000
_cell.length_c   1.000
_cell.angle_alpha   90.00
_cell.angle_beta   90.00
_cell.angle_gamma   90.00
#
_symmetry.space_group_name_H-M   'P 1'
#
loop_
_entity.id
_entity.type
_entity.pdbx_description
1 polymer ?
#
loop_
_entity_poly.entity_id
_entity_poly.type
_entity_poly.pdbx_seq_one_letter_code
_entity_poly.pdbx_strand_id
1 'polypeptide(L)'
;MFSNRIYGFSKTSEIDPSLDPAFAERLRKMCPRPQPDDNPEASRKVPFDERTSEKLDNVYYQELLARRSLLTSDNTLAQDPKTRPLVEKYAKDMALFQKKFGEAMQKVSALDVLINPDQGQIRRNCHLVNKARGQQFPVIRWPRAPKHPMLQMINWFIRGFQQD
;
A
#
# COMPACT_ATOMS: atom_id res chain seq x y z
N MET A 1 -8.24 5.72 3.40
CA MET A 1 -9.05 4.56 2.97
C MET A 1 -8.85 3.41 3.96
N PHE A 2 -9.69 3.38 4.99
CA PHE A 2 -9.95 2.29 5.95
C PHE A 2 -11.30 2.53 6.66
N SER A 3 -12.05 3.55 6.22
CA SER A 3 -13.29 4.02 6.85
C SER A 3 -14.36 2.94 6.87
N ASN A 4 -14.39 2.09 5.83
CA ASN A 4 -15.25 0.91 5.78
C ASN A 4 -15.02 -0.05 6.94
N ARG A 5 -13.85 -0.05 7.59
CA ARG A 5 -13.57 -0.91 8.74
C ARG A 5 -14.08 -0.34 10.06
N ILE A 6 -14.36 0.97 10.12
CA ILE A 6 -14.84 1.66 11.32
C ILE A 6 -16.26 2.21 11.19
N TYR A 7 -16.82 2.19 9.97
CA TYR A 7 -18.19 2.57 9.62
C TYR A 7 -18.74 1.65 8.52
N GLY A 8 -19.93 1.08 8.73
CA GLY A 8 -20.64 0.33 7.69
C GLY A 8 -19.89 -0.87 7.12
N PHE A 9 -19.14 -1.61 7.95
CA PHE A 9 -18.30 -2.73 7.50
C PHE A 9 -19.08 -3.81 6.76
N SER A 10 -20.26 -4.17 7.26
CA SER A 10 -21.17 -5.12 6.62
C SER A 10 -22.62 -4.82 6.99
N LYS A 11 -23.57 -5.54 6.39
CA LYS A 11 -25.00 -5.42 6.73
C LYS A 11 -25.30 -5.73 8.20
N THR A 12 -24.45 -6.50 8.86
CA THR A 12 -24.66 -7.01 10.23
C THR A 12 -23.67 -6.45 11.24
N SER A 13 -22.66 -5.69 10.81
CA SER A 13 -21.62 -5.15 11.70
C SER A 13 -21.18 -3.76 11.24
N GLU A 14 -21.25 -2.79 12.14
CA GLU A 14 -20.83 -1.41 11.89
C GLU A 14 -19.30 -1.27 11.85
N ILE A 15 -18.61 -2.06 12.67
CA ILE A 15 -17.15 -2.08 12.79
C ILE A 15 -16.64 -3.45 12.34
N ASP A 16 -15.47 -3.50 11.71
CA ASP A 16 -14.80 -4.74 11.37
C ASP A 16 -14.54 -5.57 12.63
N PRO A 17 -15.16 -6.77 12.76
CA PRO A 17 -15.04 -7.60 13.95
C PRO A 17 -13.64 -8.19 14.11
N SER A 18 -12.73 -7.98 13.15
CA SER A 18 -11.31 -8.34 13.23
C SER A 18 -10.41 -7.23 13.74
N LEU A 19 -10.92 -6.02 14.02
CA LEU A 19 -10.19 -4.93 14.69
C LEU A 19 -10.27 -5.06 16.21
N ASP A 20 -9.22 -4.66 16.93
CA ASP A 20 -9.29 -4.41 18.36
C ASP A 20 -10.36 -3.33 18.66
N PRO A 21 -11.36 -3.59 19.50
CA PRO A 21 -12.46 -2.65 19.73
C PRO A 21 -11.99 -1.28 20.25
N ALA A 22 -11.02 -1.27 21.17
CA ALA A 22 -10.48 -0.03 21.72
C ALA A 22 -9.72 0.78 20.65
N PHE A 23 -9.00 0.11 19.76
CA PHE A 23 -8.37 0.74 18.61
C PHE A 23 -9.39 1.30 17.62
N ALA A 24 -10.46 0.56 17.31
CA ALA A 24 -11.53 1.04 16.43
C ALA A 24 -12.22 2.30 16.99
N GLU A 25 -12.46 2.36 18.30
CA GLU A 25 -12.99 3.56 18.96
C GLU A 25 -12.04 4.75 18.85
N ARG A 26 -10.74 4.55 19.07
CA ARG A 26 -9.73 5.61 18.87
C ARG A 26 -9.73 6.11 17.43
N LEU A 27 -9.77 5.21 16.46
CA LEU A 27 -9.86 5.57 15.04
C LEU A 27 -11.13 6.39 14.74
N ARG A 28 -12.30 6.04 15.29
CA ARG A 28 -13.54 6.84 15.11
C ARG A 28 -13.46 8.24 15.73
N LYS A 29 -12.74 8.39 16.85
CA LYS A 29 -12.51 9.72 17.46
C LYS A 29 -11.61 10.61 16.59
N MET A 30 -10.61 10.02 15.94
CA MET A 30 -9.72 10.75 15.04
C MET A 30 -10.34 10.98 13.66
N CYS A 31 -11.06 9.99 13.14
CA CYS A 31 -11.64 9.97 11.81
C CYS A 31 -13.17 9.92 11.95
N PRO A 32 -13.85 11.07 12.06
CA PRO A 32 -15.32 11.11 12.10
C PRO A 32 -15.92 10.51 10.83
N ARG A 33 -17.22 10.18 10.90
CA ARG A 33 -17.93 9.55 9.78
C ARG A 33 -17.92 10.51 8.58
N PRO A 34 -17.46 10.07 7.39
CA PRO A 34 -17.48 10.91 6.21
C PRO A 34 -18.90 11.33 5.86
N GLN A 35 -19.09 12.61 5.55
CA GLN A 35 -20.30 13.17 4.97
C GLN A 35 -20.24 13.17 3.43
N PRO A 36 -21.38 13.20 2.72
CA PRO A 36 -21.41 13.15 1.27
C PRO A 36 -20.63 14.27 0.55
N ASP A 37 -20.48 15.41 1.21
CA ASP A 37 -19.82 16.63 0.74
C ASP A 37 -18.39 16.81 1.27
N ASP A 38 -17.90 15.89 2.09
CA ASP A 38 -16.54 15.95 2.62
C ASP A 38 -15.51 15.83 1.49
N ASN A 39 -14.49 16.70 1.52
CA ASN A 39 -13.32 16.55 0.67
C ASN A 39 -12.43 15.40 1.19
N PRO A 40 -12.24 14.31 0.42
CA PRO A 40 -11.40 13.19 0.85
C PRO A 40 -9.94 13.58 1.10
N GLU A 41 -9.42 14.61 0.42
CA GLU A 41 -8.05 15.09 0.60
C GLU A 41 -7.86 15.87 1.90
N ALA A 42 -8.95 16.45 2.43
CA ALA A 42 -8.97 17.15 3.71
C ALA A 42 -9.15 16.19 4.91
N SER A 43 -9.35 14.89 4.65
CA SER A 43 -9.54 13.90 5.71
C SER A 43 -8.30 13.78 6.60
N ARG A 44 -8.53 13.61 7.90
CA ARG A 44 -7.46 13.44 8.88
C ARG A 44 -6.62 12.21 8.56
N LYS A 45 -5.30 12.40 8.54
CA LYS A 45 -4.31 11.34 8.37
C LYS A 45 -3.97 10.74 9.74
N VAL A 46 -3.89 9.42 9.79
CA VAL A 46 -3.45 8.66 10.97
C VAL A 46 -2.24 7.83 10.59
N PRO A 47 -1.29 7.61 11.52
CA PRO A 47 -0.11 6.82 11.23
C PRO A 47 -0.49 5.34 11.03
N PHE A 48 0.23 4.65 10.14
CA PHE A 48 0.05 3.21 9.91
C PHE A 48 0.42 2.36 11.13
N ASP A 49 1.32 2.88 11.95
CA ASP A 49 1.72 2.35 13.24
C ASP A 49 1.57 3.46 14.29
N GLU A 50 0.63 3.29 15.23
CA GLU A 50 0.34 4.27 16.29
C GLU A 50 1.47 4.36 17.33
N ARG A 51 2.26 3.29 17.49
CA ARG A 51 3.28 3.20 18.54
C ARG A 51 4.63 3.74 18.09
N THR A 52 5.00 3.54 16.82
CA THR A 52 6.29 3.93 16.27
C THR A 52 6.17 4.51 14.86
N SER A 53 5.31 5.53 14.72
CA SER A 53 4.90 6.13 13.44
C SER A 53 6.01 6.60 12.49
N GLU A 54 7.20 6.89 13.02
CA GLU A 54 8.35 7.42 12.26
C GLU A 54 9.54 6.44 12.21
N LYS A 55 9.38 5.21 12.70
CA LYS A 55 10.46 4.22 12.76
C LYS A 55 10.13 3.02 11.89
N LEU A 56 11.15 2.54 11.18
CA LEU A 56 11.09 1.24 10.51
C LEU A 56 11.61 0.17 11.46
N ASP A 57 10.70 -0.47 12.17
CA ASP A 57 10.97 -1.53 13.12
C ASP A 57 9.93 -2.66 12.99
N ASN A 58 9.99 -3.63 13.90
CA ASN A 58 9.06 -4.77 13.88
C ASN A 58 7.77 -4.55 14.68
N VAL A 59 7.55 -3.34 15.21
CA VAL A 59 6.32 -2.99 15.92
C VAL A 59 5.12 -3.13 15.00
N TYR A 60 5.26 -2.79 13.72
CA TYR A 60 4.25 -3.05 12.69
C TYR A 60 3.66 -4.47 12.81
N TYR A 61 4.51 -5.51 12.86
CA TYR A 61 4.05 -6.90 12.97
C TYR A 61 3.46 -7.23 14.35
N GLN A 62 3.94 -6.60 15.42
CA GLN A 62 3.35 -6.74 16.75
C GLN A 62 1.93 -6.16 16.78
N GLU A 63 1.70 -5.01 16.16
CA GLU A 63 0.36 -4.40 16.04
C GLU A 63 -0.58 -5.22 15.14
N LEU A 64 -0.08 -5.89 14.09
CA LEU A 64 -0.89 -6.82 13.30
C LEU A 64 -1.45 -7.95 14.17
N LEU A 65 -0.61 -8.58 15.01
CA LEU A 65 -1.01 -9.65 15.93
C LEU A 65 -1.97 -9.14 17.01
N ALA A 66 -1.83 -7.87 17.41
CA ALA A 66 -2.74 -7.20 18.34
C ALA A 66 -4.06 -6.74 17.70
N ARG A 67 -4.29 -7.02 16.41
CA ARG A 67 -5.48 -6.57 15.64
C ARG A 67 -5.60 -5.05 15.55
N ARG A 68 -4.47 -4.36 15.53
CA ARG A 68 -4.33 -2.89 15.49
C ARG A 68 -3.76 -2.37 14.18
N SER A 69 -4.11 -3.03 13.08
CA SER A 69 -3.74 -2.64 11.73
C SER A 69 -4.79 -1.72 11.11
N LEU A 70 -4.38 -0.69 10.37
CA LEU A 70 -5.32 0.20 9.68
C LEU A 70 -6.01 -0.51 8.51
N LEU A 71 -5.23 -1.12 7.62
CA LEU A 71 -5.76 -1.67 6.38
C LEU A 71 -6.23 -3.12 6.55
N THR A 72 -7.25 -3.49 5.79
CA THR A 72 -7.68 -4.89 5.69
C THR A 72 -6.53 -5.77 5.17
N SER A 73 -5.78 -5.30 4.18
CA SER A 73 -4.62 -6.02 3.62
C SER A 73 -3.58 -6.37 4.68
N ASP A 74 -3.32 -5.45 5.60
CA ASP A 74 -2.39 -5.67 6.71
C ASP A 74 -2.95 -6.72 7.68
N ASN A 75 -4.23 -6.63 8.04
CA ASN A 75 -4.85 -7.59 8.95
C ASN A 75 -4.88 -9.01 8.37
N THR A 76 -5.05 -9.13 7.06
CA THR A 76 -5.03 -10.43 6.36
C THR A 76 -3.69 -11.14 6.52
N LEU A 77 -2.56 -10.44 6.62
CA LEU A 77 -1.24 -11.06 6.85
C LEU A 77 -1.16 -11.83 8.18
N ALA A 78 -1.87 -11.38 9.21
CA ALA A 78 -1.89 -12.05 10.51
C ALA A 78 -2.97 -13.14 10.61
N GLN A 79 -3.96 -13.13 9.70
CA GLN A 79 -5.07 -14.08 9.69
C GLN A 79 -4.86 -15.24 8.72
N ASP A 80 -4.15 -15.02 7.62
CA ASP A 80 -3.88 -16.06 6.64
C ASP A 80 -2.86 -17.08 7.20
N PRO A 81 -3.22 -18.38 7.26
CA PRO A 81 -2.34 -19.42 7.77
C PRO A 81 -0.97 -19.51 7.08
N LYS A 82 -0.87 -19.08 5.81
CA LYS A 82 0.39 -19.11 5.05
C LYS A 82 1.35 -18.01 5.48
N THR A 83 0.84 -16.83 5.84
CA THR A 83 1.66 -15.65 6.14
C THR A 83 1.81 -15.40 7.64
N ARG A 84 0.85 -15.84 8.45
CA ARG A 84 0.86 -15.69 9.92
C ARG A 84 2.18 -16.17 10.58
N PRO A 85 2.78 -17.32 10.23
CA PRO A 85 4.03 -17.75 10.85
C PRO A 85 5.20 -16.78 10.60
N LEU A 86 5.21 -16.08 9.47
CA LEU A 86 6.22 -15.05 9.17
C LEU A 86 5.95 -13.79 9.99
N VAL A 87 4.68 -13.36 10.11
CA VAL A 87 4.29 -12.24 10.97
C VAL A 87 4.74 -12.49 12.41
N GLU A 88 4.49 -13.68 12.95
CA GLU A 88 4.91 -14.04 14.31
C GLU A 88 6.43 -14.05 14.48
N LYS A 89 7.19 -14.49 13.47
CA LYS A 89 8.66 -14.44 13.50
C LYS A 89 9.19 -13.02 13.49
N TYR A 90 8.71 -12.19 12.57
CA TYR A 90 9.15 -10.79 12.45
C TYR A 90 8.77 -9.97 13.68
N ALA A 91 7.58 -10.21 14.24
CA ALA A 91 7.15 -9.57 15.50
C ALA A 91 8.08 -9.88 16.69
N LYS A 92 8.71 -11.07 16.71
CA LYS A 92 9.61 -11.50 17.79
C LYS A 92 11.08 -11.14 17.56
N ASP A 93 11.50 -11.02 16.31
CA ASP A 93 12.90 -10.83 15.93
C ASP A 93 13.08 -9.67 14.94
N MET A 94 13.53 -8.54 15.46
CA MET A 94 13.77 -7.31 14.68
C MET A 94 14.93 -7.49 13.69
N ALA A 95 15.99 -8.21 14.06
CA ALA A 95 17.14 -8.40 13.20
C ALA A 95 16.78 -9.27 11.99
N LEU A 96 15.98 -10.32 12.22
CA LEU A 96 15.41 -11.13 11.14
C LEU A 96 14.53 -10.30 10.21
N PHE A 97 13.63 -9.47 10.76
CA PHE A 97 12.80 -8.57 9.96
C PHE A 97 13.67 -7.67 9.08
N GLN A 98 14.63 -6.93 9.66
CA GLN A 98 15.48 -6.00 8.92
C GLN A 98 16.26 -6.70 7.80
N LYS A 99 16.83 -7.88 8.10
CA LYS A 99 17.52 -8.70 7.09
C LYS A 99 16.58 -9.07 5.94
N LYS A 100 15.40 -9.60 6.24
CA LYS A 100 14.43 -10.04 5.21
C LYS A 100 13.82 -8.87 4.45
N PHE A 101 13.61 -7.74 5.10
CA PHE A 101 13.18 -6.51 4.45
C PHE A 101 14.23 -6.03 3.43
N GLY A 102 15.51 -6.00 3.81
CA GLY A 102 16.60 -5.64 2.90
C GLY A 102 16.72 -6.59 1.69
N GLU A 103 16.63 -7.90 1.91
CA GLU A 103 16.60 -8.91 0.84
C GLU A 103 15.40 -8.70 -0.11
N ALA A 104 14.22 -8.39 0.43
CA ALA A 104 13.02 -8.13 -0.37
C ALA A 104 13.14 -6.86 -1.21
N MET A 105 13.63 -5.76 -0.64
CA MET A 105 13.81 -4.50 -1.37
C MET A 105 14.83 -4.62 -2.50
N GLN A 106 15.88 -5.42 -2.34
CA GLN A 106 16.80 -5.74 -3.42
C GLN A 106 16.10 -6.47 -4.57
N LYS A 107 15.28 -7.48 -4.27
CA LYS A 107 14.52 -8.21 -5.30
C LYS A 107 13.54 -7.30 -6.05
N VAL A 108 12.79 -6.46 -5.32
CA VAL A 108 11.85 -5.50 -5.92
C VAL A 108 12.58 -4.50 -6.82
N SER A 109 13.77 -4.03 -6.41
CA SER A 109 14.55 -3.07 -7.20
C SER A 109 15.05 -3.61 -8.55
N ALA A 110 15.05 -4.93 -8.74
CA ALA A 110 15.52 -5.58 -9.96
C ALA A 110 14.38 -5.89 -10.96
N LEU A 111 13.12 -5.64 -10.60
CA LEU A 111 11.98 -5.91 -11.47
C LEU A 111 11.95 -4.93 -12.64
N ASP A 112 11.90 -5.48 -13.86
CA ASP A 112 11.72 -4.76 -15.13
C ASP A 112 12.65 -3.54 -15.33
N VAL A 113 13.87 -3.62 -14.80
CA VAL A 113 14.86 -2.55 -14.93
C VAL A 113 15.35 -2.41 -16.36
N LEU A 114 15.31 -1.19 -16.89
CA LEU A 114 15.85 -0.85 -18.20
C LEU A 114 17.38 -0.71 -18.12
N ILE A 115 18.11 -1.74 -18.55
CA ILE A 115 19.57 -1.76 -18.56
C ILE A 115 20.18 -1.41 -19.92
N ASN A 116 19.45 -1.64 -21.01
CA ASN A 116 19.96 -1.41 -22.36
C ASN A 116 19.78 0.08 -22.75
N PRO A 117 20.83 0.76 -23.26
CA PRO A 117 20.77 2.18 -23.60
C PRO A 117 19.73 2.57 -24.66
N ASP A 118 19.29 1.62 -25.46
CA ASP A 118 18.26 1.77 -26.50
C ASP A 118 16.82 1.58 -25.98
N GLN A 119 16.64 0.97 -24.80
CA GLN A 119 15.34 0.73 -24.17
C GLN A 119 14.91 1.85 -23.22
N GLY A 120 15.82 2.76 -22.86
CA GLY A 120 15.57 3.81 -21.87
C GLY A 120 16.45 5.05 -22.06
N GLN A 121 16.40 5.96 -21.07
CA GLN A 121 17.25 7.15 -21.07
C GLN A 121 17.58 7.58 -19.64
N ILE A 122 18.76 8.17 -19.46
CA ILE A 122 19.12 8.88 -18.23
C ILE A 122 18.46 10.26 -18.27
N ARG A 123 17.42 10.47 -17.45
CA ARG A 123 16.68 11.74 -17.42
C ARG A 123 17.50 12.84 -16.77
N ARG A 124 17.52 14.01 -17.40
CA ARG A 124 18.11 15.23 -16.80
C ARG A 124 17.18 15.89 -15.79
N ASN A 125 15.87 15.66 -15.94
CA ASN A 125 14.83 16.08 -15.03
C ASN A 125 13.85 14.92 -14.86
N CYS A 126 13.65 14.43 -13.64
CA CYS A 126 12.80 13.25 -13.37
C CYS A 126 11.35 13.42 -13.82
N HIS A 127 10.86 14.66 -13.87
CA HIS A 127 9.49 15.00 -14.28
C HIS A 127 9.28 15.01 -15.80
N LEU A 128 10.36 15.00 -16.61
CA LEU A 128 10.30 15.17 -18.06
C LEU A 128 11.08 14.10 -18.82
N VAL A 129 10.56 13.72 -19.97
CA VAL A 129 11.29 12.93 -20.98
C VAL A 129 12.31 13.86 -21.66
N ASN A 130 13.56 13.43 -21.87
CA ASN A 130 14.53 14.29 -22.55
C ASN A 130 14.05 14.55 -23.99
N LYS A 131 14.33 15.75 -24.50
CA LYS A 131 14.07 16.09 -25.90
C LYS A 131 15.07 15.34 -26.79
N ALA A 132 14.61 14.72 -27.87
CA ALA A 132 15.49 14.32 -28.95
C ALA A 132 16.17 15.57 -29.54
N ARG A 133 17.46 15.49 -29.91
CA ARG A 133 18.14 16.64 -30.55
C ARG A 133 17.38 17.02 -31.82
N GLY A 134 16.92 18.27 -31.90
CA GLY A 134 16.25 18.82 -33.10
C GLY A 134 14.72 18.73 -33.14
N GLN A 135 14.03 18.27 -32.09
CA GLN A 135 12.56 18.27 -32.05
C GLN A 135 11.99 19.36 -31.14
N GLN A 136 11.18 20.24 -31.73
CA GLN A 136 10.23 21.10 -31.04
C GLN A 136 8.94 20.29 -30.82
N PHE A 137 8.49 20.19 -29.57
CA PHE A 137 7.27 19.44 -29.26
C PHE A 137 6.07 20.17 -29.87
N PRO A 138 5.17 19.48 -30.60
CA PRO A 138 3.85 20.04 -30.84
C PRO A 138 3.14 20.16 -29.47
N VAL A 139 2.35 21.21 -29.29
CA VAL A 139 1.49 21.36 -28.12
C VAL A 139 0.62 20.11 -28.01
N ILE A 140 0.80 19.32 -26.96
CA ILE A 140 -0.01 18.12 -26.71
C ILE A 140 -1.41 18.61 -26.30
N ARG A 141 -2.34 18.60 -27.24
CA ARG A 141 -3.78 18.76 -26.95
C ARG A 141 -4.29 17.38 -26.56
N TRP A 142 -4.44 17.14 -25.24
CA TRP A 142 -4.96 15.88 -24.73
C TRP A 142 -6.36 15.59 -25.29
N PRO A 143 -6.56 14.50 -26.05
CA PRO A 143 -7.90 14.00 -26.29
C PRO A 143 -8.48 13.50 -24.96
N ARG A 144 -9.82 13.54 -24.81
CA ARG A 144 -10.50 12.96 -23.63
C ARG A 144 -10.00 11.54 -23.40
N ALA A 145 -9.75 11.21 -22.13
CA ALA A 145 -9.12 9.98 -21.68
C ALA A 145 -9.75 8.73 -22.33
N PRO A 146 -8.96 7.90 -23.04
CA PRO A 146 -9.37 6.55 -23.38
C PRO A 146 -9.34 5.66 -22.13
N LYS A 147 -10.21 4.65 -22.10
CA LYS A 147 -10.34 3.69 -20.98
C LYS A 147 -8.97 3.05 -20.68
N HIS A 148 -8.59 3.13 -19.40
CA HIS A 148 -7.24 2.97 -18.88
C HIS A 148 -6.68 1.54 -19.07
N PRO A 149 -5.44 1.35 -19.55
CA PRO A 149 -4.77 0.05 -19.70
C PRO A 149 -4.37 -0.63 -18.37
N MET A 150 -4.67 -0.02 -17.21
CA MET A 150 -4.41 -0.58 -15.88
C MET A 150 -5.26 -1.83 -15.59
N LEU A 151 -6.41 -2.01 -16.26
CA LEU A 151 -7.26 -3.18 -16.11
C LEU A 151 -6.66 -4.47 -16.71
N GLN A 152 -5.72 -4.36 -17.66
CA GLN A 152 -5.02 -5.52 -18.22
C GLN A 152 -3.93 -6.05 -17.27
N MET A 153 -3.27 -5.18 -16.50
CA MET A 153 -2.24 -5.58 -15.54
C MET A 153 -2.81 -6.31 -14.31
N ILE A 154 -4.00 -5.92 -13.85
CA ILE A 154 -4.67 -6.60 -12.71
C ILE A 154 -5.02 -8.05 -13.08
N ASN A 155 -5.46 -8.32 -14.31
CA ASN A 155 -5.74 -9.68 -14.79
C ASN A 155 -4.49 -10.56 -14.96
N TRP A 156 -3.31 -9.97 -15.16
CA TRP A 156 -2.04 -10.72 -15.20
C TRP A 156 -1.56 -11.06 -13.79
N PHE A 157 -1.69 -10.13 -12.84
CA PHE A 157 -1.31 -10.34 -11.44
C PHE A 157 -2.16 -11.44 -10.75
N ILE A 158 -3.46 -11.54 -11.08
CA ILE A 158 -4.34 -12.60 -10.55
C ILE A 158 -3.99 -13.99 -11.13
N ARG A 159 -3.45 -14.07 -12.35
CA ARG A 159 -3.09 -15.34 -13.00
C ARG A 159 -1.71 -15.88 -12.60
N GLY A 160 -0.84 -15.04 -12.05
CA GLY A 160 0.53 -15.41 -11.67
C GLY A 160 0.70 -16.08 -10.29
N PHE A 161 -0.34 -16.08 -9.44
CA PHE A 161 -0.27 -16.57 -8.07
C PHE A 161 -0.88 -17.98 -7.84
N GLN A 162 -1.14 -18.72 -8.93
CA GLN A 162 -1.78 -20.05 -8.86
C GLN A 162 -0.88 -21.20 -9.33
N GLN A 163 0.41 -20.95 -9.52
CA GLN A 163 1.43 -21.97 -9.71
C GLN A 163 2.62 -21.63 -8.81
N ASP A 164 2.49 -22.00 -7.54
CA ASP A 164 3.52 -22.55 -6.65
C ASP A 164 2.87 -22.92 -5.30
#